data_AF-A0A246WYL3-F1
#
_entry.id   AF-A0A246WYL3-F1
#
_cell.length_a   1.000
_cell.length_b   1.000
_cell.length_c   1.000
_cell.angle_alpha   90.00
_cell.angle_beta   90.00
_cell.angle_gamma   90.00
#
_symmetry.space_group_name_H-M   'P 1'
#
loop_
_entity.id
_entity.type
_entity.pdbx_description
1 polymer ?
#
loop_
_entity_poly.entity_id
_entity_poly.type
_entity_poly.pdbx_seq_one_letter_code
_entity_poly.pdbx_strand_id
1 'polypeptide(L)'
;MLGSVWSGTAAADDWGTYLKPFSADSLWNSRPVNPTFGDDVIPTSSYFPAITANAYSTGMFLASPQDPAVTVTGASGSKGLFNTDDENYHDVTIPHWPAAAKPAPGSDGHADIVDPVNNIIHSFWQLKQQGTQWTAAQYSWTRLNGRGWPEPGHYYQGARATGVPASGGLIRIHEVAAKPDFYSHALAMSLTFNGLSANPTYVFPATSADTNAAKLNSGKFPEGALVMLPASFDTSKLTDPELRRIAETLKRYGAYIVDANTGTPFVIYVEIGASYNLHPNGWNNTVASELQVIRAGLRRVTGASGWVDGNGKNFTPTQNLNLLSMRGNWTQQSGSTLGKYSSWDQAVVFPSTSSVSEVVNYSNRGMNAVTWAKPVMGATYKITARTTGGGKLRFSVYDQAAGKMTVDTGYLDNGQSKTFTWTATTPALALYARSGTGQASSVGGELLKAD
;
A
#
# COMPACT_ATOMS: atom_id res chain seq x y z
N MET A 1 -10.11 35.38 40.14
CA MET A 1 -9.22 35.47 38.97
C MET A 1 -9.22 34.11 38.29
N LEU A 2 -9.82 34.04 37.10
CA LEU A 2 -9.97 32.84 36.30
C LEU A 2 -8.61 32.45 35.71
N GLY A 3 -8.22 31.20 35.92
CA GLY A 3 -6.98 30.61 35.40
C GLY A 3 -7.12 30.31 33.91
N SER A 4 -6.16 30.86 33.15
CA SER A 4 -5.97 30.70 31.71
C SER A 4 -5.97 29.23 31.27
N VAL A 5 -6.87 28.92 30.34
CA VAL A 5 -6.89 27.66 29.58
C VAL A 5 -5.93 27.84 28.42
N TRP A 6 -4.84 27.07 28.39
CA TRP A 6 -3.97 26.98 27.23
C TRP A 6 -4.68 26.21 26.13
N SER A 7 -5.41 26.91 25.26
CA SER A 7 -5.82 26.38 23.96
C SER A 7 -4.68 26.60 22.96
N GLY A 8 -3.70 25.70 22.98
CA GLY A 8 -2.75 25.59 21.87
C GLY A 8 -3.47 24.96 20.69
N THR A 9 -3.85 25.75 19.69
CA THR A 9 -4.15 25.22 18.36
C THR A 9 -2.85 24.63 17.81
N ALA A 10 -2.73 23.30 17.86
CA ALA A 10 -1.68 22.58 17.15
C ALA A 10 -1.77 22.98 15.66
N ALA A 11 -0.68 23.51 15.11
CA ALA A 11 -0.57 23.65 13.67
C ALA A 11 -0.79 22.27 13.04
N ALA A 12 -1.61 22.19 11.99
CA ALA A 12 -1.75 20.95 11.24
C ALA A 12 -0.36 20.53 10.75
N ASP A 13 0.07 19.33 11.13
CA ASP A 13 1.32 18.77 10.62
C ASP A 13 1.25 18.63 9.10
N ASP A 14 2.38 18.84 8.42
CA ASP A 14 2.48 18.66 6.96
C ASP A 14 2.59 17.16 6.63
N TRP A 15 1.43 16.55 6.34
CA TRP A 15 1.27 15.15 5.95
C TRP A 15 1.52 14.96 4.45
N GLY A 16 1.87 13.74 4.04
CA GLY A 16 2.18 13.47 2.64
C GLY A 16 3.52 14.06 2.22
N THR A 17 4.48 14.08 3.14
CA THR A 17 5.84 14.59 2.92
C THR A 17 6.86 13.46 3.09
N TYR A 18 8.11 13.72 2.72
CA TYR A 18 9.20 12.76 2.94
C TYR A 18 9.40 12.39 4.42
N LEU A 19 9.17 13.34 5.33
CA LEU A 19 9.31 13.09 6.77
C LEU A 19 8.07 12.41 7.35
N LYS A 20 6.88 12.75 6.86
CA LYS A 20 5.60 12.18 7.31
C LYS A 20 4.82 11.65 6.11
N PRO A 21 5.22 10.48 5.54
CA PRO A 21 4.55 9.94 4.38
C PRO A 21 3.10 9.57 4.70
N PHE A 22 2.32 9.68 3.63
CA PHE A 22 0.88 9.49 3.54
C PHE A 22 0.02 10.57 4.18
N SER A 23 -1.21 10.65 3.69
CA SER A 23 -2.22 11.59 4.18
C SER A 23 -2.50 11.38 5.68
N ALA A 24 -3.05 12.40 6.33
CA ALA A 24 -3.42 12.30 7.74
C ALA A 24 -4.40 11.16 8.01
N ASP A 25 -5.35 10.93 7.10
CA ASP A 25 -6.38 9.88 7.17
C ASP A 25 -5.89 8.51 6.63
N SER A 26 -4.61 8.39 6.30
CA SER A 26 -3.98 7.10 6.06
C SER A 26 -4.08 6.23 7.31
N LEU A 27 -4.32 4.93 7.12
CA LEU A 27 -4.25 3.96 8.20
C LEU A 27 -2.86 3.85 8.83
N TRP A 28 -1.80 4.30 8.15
CA TRP A 28 -0.47 4.46 8.75
C TRP A 28 -0.43 5.59 9.77
N ASN A 29 -1.16 6.67 9.54
CA ASN A 29 -1.13 7.89 10.36
C ASN A 29 -2.33 7.99 11.31
N SER A 30 -3.13 6.92 11.38
CA SER A 30 -4.39 6.87 12.12
C SER A 30 -4.34 5.83 13.23
N ARG A 31 -5.24 5.96 14.20
CA ARG A 31 -5.38 4.99 15.30
C ARG A 31 -6.83 4.68 15.66
N PRO A 32 -7.12 3.45 16.10
CA PRO A 32 -8.45 3.10 16.61
C PRO A 32 -8.70 3.74 17.98
N VAL A 33 -9.96 4.10 18.21
CA VAL A 33 -10.49 4.53 19.51
C VAL A 33 -11.16 3.32 20.17
N ASN A 34 -10.79 3.03 21.42
CA ASN A 34 -11.28 1.87 22.19
C ASN A 34 -11.25 0.57 21.38
N PRO A 35 -10.07 0.11 20.92
CA PRO A 35 -9.97 -1.11 20.13
C PRO A 35 -10.47 -2.32 20.93
N THR A 36 -11.18 -3.21 20.26
CA THR A 36 -11.50 -4.55 20.76
C THR A 36 -10.49 -5.55 20.21
N PHE A 37 -10.22 -6.59 21.00
CA PHE A 37 -9.16 -7.55 20.70
C PHE A 37 -9.71 -8.96 20.51
N GLY A 38 -9.08 -9.72 19.62
CA GLY A 38 -9.20 -11.17 19.63
C GLY A 38 -8.29 -11.80 20.70
N ASP A 39 -8.44 -13.10 20.91
CA ASP A 39 -7.66 -13.84 21.92
C ASP A 39 -6.35 -14.42 21.37
N ASP A 40 -6.15 -14.36 20.05
CA ASP A 40 -4.96 -14.90 19.38
C ASP A 40 -3.67 -14.24 19.90
N VAL A 41 -2.66 -15.07 20.16
CA VAL A 41 -1.33 -14.64 20.59
C VAL A 41 -0.33 -14.98 19.50
N ILE A 42 0.56 -14.05 19.16
CA ILE A 42 1.66 -14.31 18.22
C ILE A 42 2.51 -15.45 18.80
N PRO A 43 2.69 -16.59 18.12
CA PRO A 43 3.40 -17.73 18.70
C PRO A 43 4.90 -17.47 18.84
N THR A 44 5.56 -18.25 19.69
CA THR A 44 7.03 -18.36 19.68
C THR A 44 7.49 -19.11 18.42
N SER A 45 8.77 -18.97 18.09
CA SER A 45 9.40 -19.68 16.97
C SER A 45 10.90 -19.83 17.23
N SER A 46 11.68 -20.17 16.20
CA SER A 46 13.11 -20.49 16.31
C SER A 46 13.98 -19.37 16.88
N TYR A 47 13.56 -18.11 16.74
CA TYR A 47 14.27 -16.92 17.18
C TYR A 47 13.44 -16.08 18.16
N PHE A 48 14.09 -15.07 18.75
CA PHE A 48 13.40 -14.04 19.52
C PHE A 48 12.79 -12.99 18.59
N PRO A 49 11.70 -12.31 19.00
CA PRO A 49 11.21 -11.15 18.26
C PRO A 49 12.31 -10.10 18.07
N ALA A 50 12.18 -9.29 17.04
CA ALA A 50 13.20 -8.30 16.68
C ALA A 50 12.60 -6.95 16.30
N ILE A 51 13.38 -5.89 16.55
CA ILE A 51 13.15 -4.54 16.01
C ILE A 51 14.49 -4.11 15.44
N THR A 52 14.55 -3.82 14.13
CA THR A 52 15.85 -3.80 13.47
C THR A 52 15.93 -2.93 12.22
N ALA A 53 17.12 -2.35 12.01
CA ALA A 53 17.57 -1.66 10.81
C ALA A 53 18.53 -2.51 9.97
N ASN A 54 18.33 -3.84 9.97
CA ASN A 54 19.26 -4.78 9.33
C ASN A 54 19.04 -4.94 7.81
N ALA A 55 19.68 -5.97 7.26
CA ALA A 55 19.69 -6.30 5.85
C ALA A 55 18.31 -6.53 5.20
N TYR A 56 17.28 -6.84 5.98
CA TYR A 56 15.91 -7.08 5.51
C TYR A 56 14.95 -5.94 5.86
N SER A 57 15.48 -4.81 6.37
CA SER A 57 14.73 -3.55 6.42
C SER A 57 14.86 -2.80 5.10
N THR A 58 14.53 -1.50 5.09
CA THR A 58 14.62 -0.67 3.89
C THR A 58 15.22 0.71 4.16
N GLY A 59 15.81 1.31 3.14
CA GLY A 59 16.14 2.73 3.11
C GLY A 59 15.11 3.52 2.30
N MET A 60 14.88 4.77 2.69
CA MET A 60 14.02 5.69 1.95
C MET A 60 14.84 6.90 1.52
N PHE A 61 14.80 7.23 0.23
CA PHE A 61 15.72 8.19 -0.38
C PHE A 61 14.95 9.37 -0.96
N LEU A 62 15.20 10.57 -0.45
CA LEU A 62 14.60 11.80 -0.96
C LEU A 62 15.24 12.18 -2.28
N ALA A 63 14.43 12.27 -3.34
CA ALA A 63 14.84 12.80 -4.62
C ALA A 63 14.72 14.34 -4.67
N SER A 64 15.56 14.94 -5.50
CA SER A 64 15.61 16.37 -5.81
C SER A 64 15.23 16.61 -7.28
N PRO A 65 14.65 17.77 -7.63
CA PRO A 65 14.43 18.13 -9.04
C PRO A 65 15.71 18.19 -9.89
N GLN A 66 16.90 18.23 -9.26
CA GLN A 66 18.19 18.22 -9.95
C GLN A 66 18.77 16.80 -10.11
N ASP A 67 18.17 15.79 -9.48
CA ASP A 67 18.63 14.42 -9.63
C ASP A 67 18.38 13.94 -11.06
N PRO A 68 19.36 13.25 -11.70
CA PRO A 68 19.19 12.77 -13.06
C PRO A 68 18.20 11.61 -13.12
N ALA A 69 17.63 11.40 -14.31
CA ALA A 69 16.82 10.22 -14.56
C ALA A 69 17.67 8.95 -14.64
N VAL A 70 17.16 7.85 -14.09
CA VAL A 70 17.78 6.53 -14.16
C VAL A 70 16.78 5.50 -14.66
N THR A 71 17.20 4.67 -15.61
CA THR A 71 16.44 3.52 -16.06
C THR A 71 16.82 2.29 -15.24
N VAL A 72 15.80 1.66 -14.65
CA VAL A 72 15.91 0.36 -13.98
C VAL A 72 15.35 -0.70 -14.92
N THR A 73 16.11 -1.77 -15.12
CA THR A 73 15.73 -2.89 -16.00
C THR A 73 15.65 -4.20 -15.22
N GLY A 74 15.26 -5.29 -15.87
CA GLY A 74 15.32 -6.62 -15.29
C GLY A 74 16.74 -7.15 -15.17
N ALA A 75 16.96 -8.06 -14.23
CA ALA A 75 18.23 -8.78 -14.17
C ALA A 75 18.47 -9.61 -15.45
N SER A 76 19.72 -9.70 -15.90
CA SER A 76 20.09 -10.55 -17.04
C SER A 76 19.65 -12.00 -16.81
N GLY A 77 19.06 -12.62 -17.84
CA GLY A 77 18.53 -13.99 -17.75
C GLY A 77 17.17 -14.13 -17.03
N SER A 78 16.57 -13.02 -16.58
CA SER A 78 15.19 -13.00 -16.07
C SER A 78 14.17 -12.69 -17.17
N LYS A 79 12.88 -12.68 -16.82
CA LYS A 79 11.80 -12.23 -17.73
C LYS A 79 11.78 -10.70 -17.94
N GLY A 80 12.60 -9.94 -17.22
CA GLY A 80 12.57 -8.48 -17.18
C GLY A 80 12.18 -7.95 -15.80
N LEU A 81 12.13 -6.63 -15.67
CA LEU A 81 11.59 -5.94 -14.50
C LEU A 81 10.07 -6.06 -14.53
N PHE A 82 9.46 -6.64 -13.51
CA PHE A 82 8.00 -6.71 -13.41
C PHE A 82 7.44 -5.40 -12.87
N ASN A 83 6.73 -4.65 -13.70
CA ASN A 83 5.92 -3.54 -13.26
C ASN A 83 4.56 -4.08 -12.80
N THR A 84 4.35 -4.05 -11.49
CA THR A 84 3.13 -4.59 -10.89
C THR A 84 1.89 -3.80 -11.22
N ASP A 85 2.00 -2.52 -11.59
CA ASP A 85 0.82 -1.68 -11.86
C ASP A 85 0.27 -1.82 -13.29
N ASP A 86 1.03 -2.26 -14.27
CA ASP A 86 0.48 -2.66 -15.56
C ASP A 86 0.53 -4.17 -15.81
N GLU A 87 1.04 -4.92 -14.83
CA GLU A 87 1.21 -6.38 -14.86
C GLU A 87 2.03 -6.85 -16.05
N ASN A 88 3.06 -6.10 -16.39
CA ASN A 88 3.91 -6.38 -17.54
C ASN A 88 5.40 -6.32 -17.20
N TYR A 89 6.22 -6.91 -18.06
CA TYR A 89 7.68 -6.88 -17.94
C TYR A 89 8.24 -5.82 -18.88
N HIS A 90 8.81 -4.76 -18.31
CA HIS A 90 9.49 -3.71 -19.07
C HIS A 90 10.35 -2.84 -18.15
N ASP A 91 11.26 -2.09 -18.76
CA ASP A 91 12.10 -1.14 -18.05
C ASP A 91 11.29 0.07 -17.57
N VAL A 92 11.69 0.65 -16.43
CA VAL A 92 11.10 1.88 -15.89
C VAL A 92 12.17 2.95 -15.78
N THR A 93 11.85 4.17 -16.19
CA THR A 93 12.70 5.34 -15.99
C THR A 93 12.16 6.15 -14.82
N ILE A 94 12.97 6.30 -13.78
CA ILE A 94 12.67 7.16 -12.63
C ILE A 94 13.21 8.56 -12.95
N PRO A 95 12.38 9.61 -12.98
CA PRO A 95 12.80 10.94 -13.41
C PRO A 95 13.85 11.59 -12.51
N HIS A 96 13.77 11.36 -11.20
CA HIS A 96 14.65 11.93 -10.19
C HIS A 96 15.24 10.80 -9.35
N TRP A 97 16.44 10.33 -9.70
CA TRP A 97 17.13 9.26 -8.99
C TRP A 97 18.21 9.82 -8.05
N PRO A 98 18.00 9.79 -6.72
CA PRO A 98 18.97 10.36 -5.80
C PRO A 98 20.27 9.56 -5.80
N ALA A 99 21.40 10.25 -5.82
CA ALA A 99 22.73 9.62 -5.78
C ALA A 99 22.96 8.74 -4.54
N ALA A 100 22.24 9.02 -3.45
CA ALA A 100 22.29 8.24 -2.22
C ALA A 100 21.48 6.92 -2.26
N ALA A 101 20.70 6.69 -3.32
CA ALA A 101 19.89 5.47 -3.47
C ALA A 101 20.78 4.23 -3.38
N LYS A 102 20.41 3.34 -2.46
CA LYS A 102 21.12 2.07 -2.25
C LYS A 102 20.10 0.99 -1.87
N PRO A 103 20.24 -0.24 -2.39
CA PRO A 103 19.38 -1.34 -2.00
C PRO A 103 19.69 -1.78 -0.56
N ALA A 104 18.68 -2.31 0.12
CA ALA A 104 18.92 -3.08 1.34
C ALA A 104 19.92 -4.22 1.06
N PRO A 105 20.87 -4.51 1.97
CA PRO A 105 21.93 -5.48 1.67
C PRO A 105 21.47 -6.95 1.71
N GLY A 106 20.25 -7.23 2.20
CA GLY A 106 19.65 -8.56 2.18
C GLY A 106 19.17 -8.94 0.78
N SER A 107 18.74 -10.19 0.61
CA SER A 107 18.29 -10.72 -0.68
C SER A 107 17.12 -9.94 -1.29
N ASP A 108 16.30 -9.31 -0.46
CA ASP A 108 15.12 -8.58 -0.89
C ASP A 108 15.46 -7.25 -1.55
N GLY A 109 16.65 -6.68 -1.29
CA GLY A 109 17.11 -5.47 -1.98
C GLY A 109 16.11 -4.31 -1.96
N HIS A 110 15.26 -4.20 -0.93
CA HIS A 110 14.23 -3.16 -0.88
C HIS A 110 14.85 -1.77 -0.87
N ALA A 111 14.29 -0.87 -1.67
CA ALA A 111 14.61 0.55 -1.66
C ALA A 111 13.41 1.34 -2.14
N ASP A 112 13.11 2.41 -1.43
CA ASP A 112 12.05 3.34 -1.81
C ASP A 112 12.66 4.72 -2.15
N ILE A 113 12.32 5.24 -3.33
CA ILE A 113 12.70 6.59 -3.76
C ILE A 113 11.47 7.48 -3.64
N VAL A 114 11.58 8.54 -2.87
CA VAL A 114 10.51 9.52 -2.69
C VAL A 114 10.77 10.71 -3.57
N ASP A 115 9.92 10.86 -4.58
CA ASP A 115 9.93 11.96 -5.53
C ASP A 115 8.83 12.96 -5.16
N PRO A 116 9.15 14.01 -4.38
CA PRO A 116 8.17 15.04 -4.01
C PRO A 116 7.74 15.90 -5.20
N VAL A 117 8.51 15.95 -6.30
CA VAL A 117 8.16 16.73 -7.50
C VAL A 117 6.95 16.09 -8.19
N ASN A 118 6.98 14.76 -8.34
CA ASN A 118 5.88 14.00 -8.92
C ASN A 118 4.86 13.53 -7.88
N ASN A 119 5.14 13.74 -6.58
CA ASN A 119 4.33 13.29 -5.45
C ASN A 119 4.14 11.75 -5.46
N ILE A 120 5.24 11.03 -5.66
CA ILE A 120 5.29 9.57 -5.81
C ILE A 120 6.36 8.97 -4.90
N ILE A 121 6.09 7.79 -4.36
CA ILE A 121 7.10 6.88 -3.82
C ILE A 121 7.25 5.73 -4.82
N HIS A 122 8.44 5.60 -5.39
CA HIS A 122 8.87 4.46 -6.20
C HIS A 122 9.37 3.35 -5.28
N SER A 123 8.83 2.15 -5.39
CA SER A 123 9.16 1.03 -4.51
C SER A 123 9.70 -0.15 -5.30
N PHE A 124 10.84 -0.67 -4.88
CA PHE A 124 11.54 -1.76 -5.56
C PHE A 124 11.71 -2.99 -4.69
N TRP A 125 11.69 -4.17 -5.33
CA TRP A 125 12.16 -5.43 -4.75
C TRP A 125 13.25 -6.04 -5.65
N GLN A 126 14.24 -6.61 -4.97
CA GLN A 126 15.54 -7.04 -5.46
C GLN A 126 16.28 -5.97 -6.26
N LEU A 127 16.22 -4.71 -5.82
CA LEU A 127 17.04 -3.66 -6.44
C LEU A 127 18.52 -4.00 -6.25
N LYS A 128 19.29 -3.91 -7.33
CA LYS A 128 20.73 -4.17 -7.36
C LYS A 128 21.40 -3.21 -8.33
N GLN A 129 22.59 -2.77 -7.97
CA GLN A 129 23.49 -2.05 -8.88
C GLN A 129 24.50 -3.05 -9.44
N GLN A 130 24.49 -3.23 -10.76
CA GLN A 130 25.40 -4.12 -11.49
C GLN A 130 26.31 -3.26 -12.38
N GLY A 131 27.49 -2.92 -11.88
CA GLY A 131 28.34 -1.90 -12.53
C GLY A 131 27.65 -0.54 -12.53
N THR A 132 27.38 0.02 -13.72
CA THR A 132 26.65 1.29 -13.88
C THR A 132 25.15 1.11 -14.05
N GLN A 133 24.65 -0.13 -14.20
CA GLN A 133 23.26 -0.42 -14.49
C GLN A 133 22.47 -0.75 -13.21
N TRP A 134 21.26 -0.23 -13.11
CA TRP A 134 20.30 -0.60 -12.07
C TRP A 134 19.37 -1.70 -12.55
N THR A 135 19.19 -2.71 -11.71
CA THR A 135 18.29 -3.84 -11.99
C THR A 135 17.35 -4.08 -10.81
N ALA A 136 16.13 -4.51 -11.07
CA ALA A 136 15.19 -4.97 -10.06
C ALA A 136 14.34 -6.13 -10.58
N ALA A 137 13.77 -6.92 -9.66
CA ALA A 137 12.80 -7.96 -10.02
C ALA A 137 11.39 -7.38 -10.12
N GLN A 138 11.07 -6.39 -9.28
CA GLN A 138 9.75 -5.77 -9.22
C GLN A 138 9.85 -4.26 -8.99
N TYR A 139 8.92 -3.55 -9.63
CA TYR A 139 8.61 -2.14 -9.41
C TYR A 139 7.12 -1.95 -9.12
N SER A 140 6.85 -1.04 -8.19
CA SER A 140 5.52 -0.58 -7.80
C SER A 140 5.63 0.90 -7.41
N TRP A 141 4.50 1.60 -7.27
CA TRP A 141 4.52 2.97 -6.79
C TRP A 141 3.24 3.35 -6.05
N THR A 142 3.33 4.36 -5.18
CA THR A 142 2.18 4.97 -4.50
C THR A 142 2.28 6.49 -4.55
N ARG A 143 1.16 7.18 -4.34
CA ARG A 143 1.16 8.62 -4.06
C ARG A 143 1.79 8.87 -2.68
N LEU A 144 2.68 9.87 -2.60
CA LEU A 144 3.33 10.26 -1.35
C LEU A 144 2.32 10.82 -0.34
N ASN A 145 1.36 11.63 -0.81
CA ASN A 145 0.23 12.13 -0.03
C ASN A 145 -1.04 11.26 -0.10
N GLY A 146 -0.92 10.01 -0.56
CA GLY A 146 -2.04 9.08 -0.65
C GLY A 146 -2.25 8.27 0.63
N ARG A 147 -3.05 7.21 0.53
CA ARG A 147 -3.33 6.29 1.65
C ARG A 147 -2.12 5.46 2.09
N GLY A 148 -1.13 5.23 1.21
CA GLY A 148 -0.02 4.30 1.48
C GLY A 148 -0.43 2.84 1.62
N TRP A 149 -1.67 2.53 1.25
CA TRP A 149 -2.23 1.19 1.19
C TRP A 149 -2.85 0.99 -0.19
N PRO A 150 -2.67 -0.18 -0.80
CA PRO A 150 -3.27 -0.50 -2.08
C PRO A 150 -4.80 -0.51 -2.02
N GLU A 151 -5.42 -0.44 -3.19
CA GLU A 151 -6.86 -0.53 -3.37
C GLU A 151 -7.20 -1.50 -4.52
N PRO A 152 -8.45 -1.98 -4.65
CA PRO A 152 -8.76 -3.03 -5.63
C PRO A 152 -8.47 -2.62 -7.09
N GLY A 153 -8.66 -1.36 -7.45
CA GLY A 153 -8.32 -0.81 -8.77
C GLY A 153 -6.82 -0.63 -9.03
N HIS A 154 -6.01 -0.53 -7.97
CA HIS A 154 -4.55 -0.38 -7.99
C HIS A 154 -3.95 -1.21 -6.84
N TYR A 155 -3.92 -2.53 -7.05
CA TYR A 155 -3.81 -3.54 -5.98
C TYR A 155 -2.37 -3.91 -5.58
N TYR A 156 -1.36 -3.32 -6.21
CA TYR A 156 0.03 -3.33 -5.73
C TYR A 156 0.57 -1.90 -5.83
N GLN A 157 0.63 -1.21 -4.69
CA GLN A 157 1.16 0.16 -4.58
C GLN A 157 2.57 0.21 -4.00
N GLY A 158 3.17 -0.96 -3.79
CA GLY A 158 4.53 -1.08 -3.31
C GLY A 158 5.03 -2.51 -3.33
N ALA A 159 6.33 -2.66 -3.05
CA ALA A 159 7.05 -3.89 -3.33
C ALA A 159 6.99 -4.96 -2.22
N ARG A 160 6.28 -4.73 -1.11
CA ARG A 160 6.08 -5.75 -0.06
C ARG A 160 4.94 -6.72 -0.40
N ALA A 161 4.90 -7.87 0.28
CA ALA A 161 3.89 -8.91 0.10
C ALA A 161 2.43 -8.40 0.13
N THR A 162 2.14 -7.48 1.04
CA THR A 162 0.81 -6.83 1.19
C THR A 162 0.46 -5.77 0.14
N GLY A 163 1.36 -5.48 -0.79
CA GLY A 163 1.19 -4.46 -1.82
C GLY A 163 1.43 -3.03 -1.34
N VAL A 164 2.06 -2.85 -0.17
CA VAL A 164 2.46 -1.55 0.38
C VAL A 164 3.93 -1.23 0.04
N PRO A 165 4.33 0.06 -0.04
CA PRO A 165 5.73 0.42 -0.22
C PRO A 165 6.54 0.02 1.00
N ALA A 166 7.84 -0.24 0.82
CA ALA A 166 8.65 -0.74 1.92
C ALA A 166 8.81 0.28 3.06
N SER A 167 8.66 1.56 2.74
CA SER A 167 8.66 2.71 3.64
C SER A 167 7.38 2.87 4.48
N GLY A 168 6.29 2.18 4.15
CA GLY A 168 5.06 2.23 4.94
C GLY A 168 5.28 1.70 6.36
N GLY A 169 4.91 2.49 7.37
CA GLY A 169 5.05 2.14 8.79
C GLY A 169 6.49 1.96 9.29
N LEU A 170 7.49 2.40 8.53
CA LEU A 170 8.90 2.31 8.90
C LEU A 170 9.25 3.33 9.99
N ILE A 171 9.94 2.89 11.05
CA ILE A 171 10.52 3.82 12.04
C ILE A 171 11.67 4.56 11.37
N ARG A 172 11.56 5.87 11.20
CA ARG A 172 12.46 6.67 10.35
C ARG A 172 13.70 7.14 11.10
N ILE A 173 14.78 7.40 10.35
CA ILE A 173 16.07 7.88 10.88
C ILE A 173 15.89 9.12 11.75
N HIS A 174 15.06 10.08 11.30
CA HIS A 174 14.84 11.32 12.03
C HIS A 174 14.06 11.10 13.34
N GLU A 175 13.18 10.10 13.40
CA GLU A 175 12.43 9.78 14.62
C GLU A 175 13.31 9.05 15.64
N VAL A 176 14.17 8.14 15.18
CA VAL A 176 15.19 7.50 16.03
C VAL A 176 16.12 8.55 16.64
N ALA A 177 16.51 9.57 15.86
CA ALA A 177 17.32 10.67 16.37
C ALA A 177 16.57 11.55 17.37
N ALA A 178 15.29 11.85 17.10
CA ALA A 178 14.45 12.71 17.94
C ALA A 178 14.05 12.07 19.28
N LYS A 179 13.95 10.73 19.34
CA LYS A 179 13.60 9.96 20.55
C LYS A 179 12.30 10.42 21.22
N PRO A 180 11.16 10.52 20.50
CA PRO A 180 9.88 10.93 21.09
C PRO A 180 9.38 9.93 22.13
N ASP A 181 8.33 10.25 22.89
CA ASP A 181 7.76 9.28 23.85
C ASP A 181 7.14 8.06 23.15
N PHE A 182 6.65 8.24 21.93
CA PHE A 182 6.14 7.21 21.02
C PHE A 182 6.25 7.71 19.57
N TYR A 183 6.26 6.80 18.61
CA TYR A 183 6.17 7.13 17.18
C TYR A 183 4.73 7.43 16.81
N SER A 184 4.49 8.52 16.07
CA SER A 184 3.13 9.03 15.81
C SER A 184 2.49 8.41 14.56
N HIS A 185 2.73 7.11 14.34
CA HIS A 185 2.20 6.33 13.24
C HIS A 185 2.17 4.83 13.60
N ALA A 186 1.37 4.05 12.88
CA ALA A 186 1.36 2.60 12.99
C ALA A 186 2.66 2.01 12.40
N LEU A 187 3.16 0.94 13.02
CA LEU A 187 4.42 0.31 12.63
C LEU A 187 4.21 -0.78 11.57
N ALA A 188 5.21 -1.01 10.73
CA ALA A 188 5.25 -2.19 9.87
C ALA A 188 5.85 -3.38 10.62
N MET A 189 5.18 -4.53 10.53
CA MET A 189 5.58 -5.77 11.16
C MET A 189 5.55 -6.93 10.17
N SER A 190 6.51 -7.84 10.22
CA SER A 190 6.35 -9.18 9.63
C SER A 190 6.19 -10.22 10.72
N LEU A 191 5.52 -11.32 10.39
CA LEU A 191 5.43 -12.49 11.27
C LEU A 191 6.02 -13.72 10.58
N THR A 192 6.45 -14.68 11.39
CA THR A 192 6.84 -15.98 10.86
C THR A 192 5.65 -16.83 10.41
N PHE A 193 5.87 -17.78 9.51
CA PHE A 193 4.83 -18.63 8.92
C PHE A 193 3.90 -19.34 9.92
N ASN A 194 4.39 -19.74 11.11
CA ASN A 194 3.51 -20.34 12.14
C ASN A 194 2.65 -19.32 12.90
N GLY A 195 2.91 -18.01 12.74
CA GLY A 195 2.04 -16.92 13.17
C GLY A 195 1.05 -16.47 12.10
N LEU A 196 1.48 -16.46 10.83
CA LEU A 196 0.66 -16.01 9.71
C LEU A 196 -0.49 -16.98 9.39
N SER A 197 -1.63 -16.45 8.97
CA SER A 197 -2.80 -17.23 8.56
C SER A 197 -2.67 -17.76 7.12
N ALA A 198 -3.10 -19.00 6.89
CA ALA A 198 -3.23 -19.56 5.54
C ALA A 198 -4.60 -19.29 4.91
N ASN A 199 -5.63 -19.00 5.70
CA ASN A 199 -6.97 -18.72 5.19
C ASN A 199 -7.80 -17.87 6.18
N PRO A 200 -8.13 -16.61 5.84
CA PRO A 200 -7.61 -15.87 4.69
C PRO A 200 -6.10 -15.62 4.86
N THR A 201 -5.36 -15.48 3.74
CA THR A 201 -3.93 -15.12 3.78
C THR A 201 -3.71 -13.65 4.07
N TYR A 202 -4.62 -12.79 3.61
CA TYR A 202 -4.64 -11.35 3.86
C TYR A 202 -6.05 -10.84 4.13
N VAL A 203 -6.14 -9.67 4.77
CA VAL A 203 -7.36 -8.90 5.03
C VAL A 203 -7.13 -7.43 4.73
N PHE A 204 -8.22 -6.66 4.59
CA PHE A 204 -8.12 -5.20 4.47
C PHE A 204 -7.26 -4.61 5.60
N PRO A 205 -6.35 -3.65 5.32
CA PRO A 205 -6.17 -2.94 4.04
C PRO A 205 -5.23 -3.59 3.02
N ALA A 206 -4.65 -4.76 3.29
CA ALA A 206 -3.83 -5.47 2.31
C ALA A 206 -4.68 -6.01 1.15
N THR A 207 -4.15 -5.96 -0.06
CA THR A 207 -4.78 -6.49 -1.29
C THR A 207 -4.13 -7.78 -1.78
N SER A 208 -3.01 -8.15 -1.18
CA SER A 208 -2.23 -9.32 -1.54
C SER A 208 -1.54 -9.92 -0.31
N ALA A 209 -0.94 -11.09 -0.51
CA ALA A 209 0.03 -11.72 0.37
C ALA A 209 1.07 -12.43 -0.49
N ASP A 210 2.08 -13.03 0.14
CA ASP A 210 3.02 -13.90 -0.56
C ASP A 210 2.30 -14.98 -1.39
N THR A 211 2.83 -15.25 -2.59
CA THR A 211 2.22 -16.19 -3.55
C THR A 211 2.06 -17.62 -3.01
N ASN A 212 2.87 -18.01 -2.02
CA ASN A 212 2.84 -19.32 -1.37
C ASN A 212 2.21 -19.28 0.04
N ALA A 213 1.63 -18.15 0.45
CA ALA A 213 1.08 -17.94 1.80
C ALA A 213 0.10 -19.04 2.22
N ALA A 214 -0.84 -19.41 1.33
CA ALA A 214 -1.85 -20.44 1.63
C ALA A 214 -1.25 -21.84 1.89
N LYS A 215 -0.01 -22.08 1.46
CA LYS A 215 0.71 -23.36 1.64
C LYS A 215 1.66 -23.33 2.84
N LEU A 216 2.37 -22.21 3.05
CA LEU A 216 3.41 -22.12 4.08
C LEU A 216 2.87 -21.70 5.45
N ASN A 217 1.83 -20.87 5.45
CA ASN A 217 1.30 -20.30 6.68
C ASN A 217 0.51 -21.35 7.47
N SER A 218 0.53 -21.26 8.81
CA SER A 218 -0.18 -22.20 9.69
C SER A 218 -0.75 -21.58 10.97
N GLY A 219 -0.54 -20.28 11.16
CA GLY A 219 -1.04 -19.49 12.28
C GLY A 219 -2.41 -18.86 12.04
N LYS A 220 -2.65 -17.73 12.71
CA LYS A 220 -3.97 -17.09 12.87
C LYS A 220 -4.04 -15.64 12.41
N PHE A 221 -2.89 -15.02 12.16
CA PHE A 221 -2.84 -13.60 11.82
C PHE A 221 -2.70 -13.42 10.30
N PRO A 222 -3.74 -12.97 9.59
CA PRO A 222 -3.59 -12.64 8.18
C PRO A 222 -2.73 -11.40 8.00
N GLU A 223 -2.04 -11.32 6.87
CA GLU A 223 -1.41 -10.08 6.43
C GLU A 223 -2.47 -8.97 6.25
N GLY A 224 -2.08 -7.71 6.46
CA GLY A 224 -2.97 -6.56 6.58
C GLY A 224 -3.66 -6.42 7.94
N ALA A 225 -3.60 -7.40 8.84
CA ALA A 225 -4.19 -7.24 10.16
C ALA A 225 -3.41 -6.25 11.03
N LEU A 226 -4.15 -5.41 11.77
CA LEU A 226 -3.61 -4.56 12.82
C LEU A 226 -3.47 -5.35 14.12
N VAL A 227 -2.29 -5.32 14.72
CA VAL A 227 -2.02 -5.84 16.07
C VAL A 227 -1.65 -4.71 17.02
N MET A 228 -2.16 -4.73 18.25
CA MET A 228 -1.85 -3.73 19.27
C MET A 228 -1.64 -4.40 20.62
N LEU A 229 -0.96 -3.66 21.51
CA LEU A 229 -0.97 -3.98 22.93
C LEU A 229 -2.25 -3.41 23.57
N PRO A 230 -2.97 -4.18 24.41
CA PRO A 230 -4.10 -3.65 25.16
C PRO A 230 -3.69 -2.45 26.03
N ALA A 231 -4.62 -1.54 26.29
CA ALA A 231 -4.38 -0.36 27.14
C ALA A 231 -3.87 -0.73 28.55
N SER A 232 -4.27 -1.90 29.06
CA SER A 232 -3.85 -2.47 30.34
C SER A 232 -2.43 -3.05 30.34
N PHE A 233 -1.75 -3.16 29.20
CA PHE A 233 -0.37 -3.61 29.15
C PHE A 233 0.52 -2.61 29.90
N ASP A 234 1.26 -3.12 30.89
CA ASP A 234 2.09 -2.33 31.79
C ASP A 234 3.50 -2.14 31.21
N THR A 235 3.71 -0.99 30.57
CA THR A 235 4.99 -0.61 29.97
C THR A 235 6.06 -0.21 30.98
N SER A 236 5.69 0.08 32.24
CA SER A 236 6.66 0.41 33.31
C SER A 236 7.58 -0.76 33.65
N LYS A 237 7.15 -1.99 33.32
CA LYS A 237 7.93 -3.22 33.52
C LYS A 237 9.05 -3.42 32.50
N LEU A 238 9.05 -2.65 31.41
CA LEU A 238 10.11 -2.69 30.41
C LEU A 238 11.25 -1.80 30.89
N THR A 239 12.45 -2.35 31.04
CA THR A 239 13.61 -1.65 31.57
C THR A 239 14.35 -0.86 30.50
N ASP A 240 14.31 -1.33 29.25
CA ASP A 240 14.90 -0.62 28.13
C ASP A 240 13.99 0.54 27.65
N PRO A 241 14.49 1.78 27.61
CA PRO A 241 13.68 2.94 27.24
C PRO A 241 13.22 2.92 25.77
N GLU A 242 13.99 2.30 24.88
CA GLU A 242 13.63 2.16 23.46
C GLU A 242 12.49 1.15 23.31
N LEU A 243 12.58 0.00 23.98
CA LEU A 243 11.48 -0.96 24.03
C LEU A 243 10.21 -0.37 24.64
N ARG A 244 10.34 0.47 25.67
CA ARG A 244 9.20 1.17 26.26
C ARG A 244 8.52 2.10 25.26
N ARG A 245 9.28 2.88 24.49
CA ARG A 245 8.76 3.73 23.39
C ARG A 245 7.99 2.92 22.35
N ILE A 246 8.54 1.78 21.96
CA ILE A 246 7.86 0.87 21.02
C ILE A 246 6.57 0.34 21.64
N ALA A 247 6.58 -0.10 22.90
CA ALA A 247 5.38 -0.60 23.55
C ALA A 247 4.29 0.49 23.66
N GLU A 248 4.66 1.73 23.99
CA GLU A 248 3.73 2.87 23.97
C GLU A 248 3.17 3.15 22.57
N THR A 249 4.01 3.02 21.53
CA THR A 249 3.57 3.11 20.13
C THR A 249 2.57 2.01 19.79
N LEU A 250 2.85 0.75 20.17
CA LEU A 250 2.00 -0.41 19.92
C LEU A 250 0.67 -0.34 20.70
N LYS A 251 0.62 0.36 21.85
CA LYS A 251 -0.63 0.63 22.58
C LYS A 251 -1.49 1.68 21.89
N ARG A 252 -0.87 2.63 21.17
CA ARG A 252 -1.55 3.80 20.60
C ARG A 252 -1.94 3.61 19.14
N TYR A 253 -1.01 3.16 18.31
CA TYR A 253 -1.17 3.02 16.87
C TYR A 253 -1.11 1.56 16.41
N GLY A 254 -0.40 0.71 17.15
CA GLY A 254 -0.22 -0.69 16.77
C GLY A 254 0.80 -0.90 15.67
N ALA A 255 0.74 -2.10 15.09
CA ALA A 255 1.52 -2.48 13.94
C ALA A 255 0.67 -3.26 12.93
N TYR A 256 0.81 -2.96 11.64
CA TYR A 256 0.22 -3.76 10.58
C TYR A 256 1.17 -4.86 10.17
N ILE A 257 0.62 -6.06 9.99
CA ILE A 257 1.36 -7.20 9.45
C ILE A 257 1.47 -7.02 7.93
N VAL A 258 2.66 -6.80 7.41
CA VAL A 258 2.87 -6.43 6.00
C VAL A 258 3.60 -7.47 5.17
N ASP A 259 4.17 -8.48 5.82
CA ASP A 259 5.10 -9.42 5.19
C ASP A 259 5.32 -10.68 6.05
N ALA A 260 5.97 -11.67 5.45
CA ALA A 260 6.41 -12.89 6.12
C ALA A 260 7.89 -12.85 6.51
N ASN A 261 8.27 -13.65 7.50
CA ASN A 261 9.66 -13.93 7.82
C ASN A 261 9.89 -15.40 8.23
N THR A 262 11.15 -15.80 8.38
CA THR A 262 11.50 -17.17 8.78
C THR A 262 11.99 -17.21 10.23
N GLY A 263 11.25 -17.92 11.08
CA GLY A 263 11.66 -18.27 12.45
C GLY A 263 11.54 -17.16 13.49
N THR A 264 11.23 -15.92 13.12
CA THR A 264 11.17 -14.79 14.07
C THR A 264 9.71 -14.43 14.38
N PRO A 265 9.25 -14.55 15.65
CA PRO A 265 7.85 -14.31 16.02
C PRO A 265 7.24 -13.03 15.43
N PHE A 266 7.94 -11.92 15.58
CA PHE A 266 7.68 -10.70 14.83
C PHE A 266 8.98 -9.94 14.53
N VAL A 267 9.02 -9.21 13.42
CA VAL A 267 10.04 -8.19 13.13
C VAL A 267 9.36 -6.86 12.91
N ILE A 268 9.76 -5.81 13.64
CA ILE A 268 9.40 -4.42 13.36
C ILE A 268 10.57 -3.73 12.65
N TYR A 269 10.27 -2.95 11.63
CA TYR A 269 11.27 -2.38 10.73
C TYR A 269 11.68 -0.96 11.13
N VAL A 270 12.98 -0.73 11.16
CA VAL A 270 13.62 0.58 11.34
C VAL A 270 14.41 0.90 10.08
N GLU A 271 14.39 2.16 9.64
CA GLU A 271 15.07 2.60 8.43
C GLU A 271 16.58 2.30 8.46
N ILE A 272 17.10 1.75 7.36
CA ILE A 272 18.53 1.41 7.21
C ILE A 272 19.35 2.70 7.32
N GLY A 273 20.34 2.67 8.21
CA GLY A 273 21.20 3.82 8.51
C GLY A 273 20.78 4.60 9.76
N ALA A 274 19.64 4.28 10.37
CA ALA A 274 19.29 4.82 11.67
C ALA A 274 20.27 4.31 12.74
N SER A 275 20.61 5.17 13.70
CA SER A 275 21.40 4.80 14.88
C SER A 275 20.52 4.04 15.89
N TYR A 276 20.07 2.85 15.49
CA TYR A 276 19.14 2.01 16.25
C TYR A 276 19.76 0.63 16.50
N ASN A 277 19.96 0.30 17.77
CA ASN A 277 20.40 -1.03 18.18
C ASN A 277 19.94 -1.32 19.61
N LEU A 278 19.05 -2.31 19.77
CA LEU A 278 18.59 -2.81 21.07
C LEU A 278 19.63 -3.68 21.80
N HIS A 279 20.69 -4.08 21.08
CA HIS A 279 21.78 -4.93 21.54
C HIS A 279 23.14 -4.24 21.30
N PRO A 280 23.36 -3.00 21.80
CA PRO A 280 24.52 -2.18 21.45
C PRO A 280 25.86 -2.79 21.89
N ASN A 281 25.85 -3.56 22.98
CA ASN A 281 27.03 -4.24 23.53
C ASN A 281 26.97 -5.76 23.29
N GLY A 282 26.34 -6.17 22.19
CA GLY A 282 26.02 -7.57 21.93
C GLY A 282 24.70 -8.01 22.57
N TRP A 283 24.44 -9.31 22.51
CA TRP A 283 23.16 -9.89 22.94
C TRP A 283 22.79 -9.51 24.38
N ASN A 284 21.55 -9.03 24.56
CA ASN A 284 21.01 -8.61 25.85
C ASN A 284 19.80 -9.49 26.19
N ASN A 285 19.97 -10.39 27.16
CA ASN A 285 18.93 -11.34 27.59
C ASN A 285 17.70 -10.64 28.18
N THR A 286 17.87 -9.49 28.84
CA THR A 286 16.76 -8.72 29.41
C THR A 286 15.88 -8.16 28.29
N VAL A 287 16.48 -7.46 27.32
CA VAL A 287 15.79 -6.94 26.13
C VAL A 287 15.10 -8.07 25.35
N ALA A 288 15.78 -9.20 25.15
CA ALA A 288 15.21 -10.35 24.46
C ALA A 288 13.99 -10.92 25.21
N SER A 289 14.05 -10.99 26.54
CA SER A 289 12.91 -11.43 27.37
C SER A 289 11.76 -10.42 27.34
N GLU A 290 12.05 -9.13 27.37
CA GLU A 290 11.06 -8.06 27.28
C GLU A 290 10.35 -8.05 25.92
N LEU A 291 11.06 -8.33 24.83
CA LEU A 291 10.47 -8.53 23.50
C LEU A 291 9.49 -9.71 23.49
N GLN A 292 9.78 -10.79 24.23
CA GLN A 292 8.84 -11.92 24.40
C GLN A 292 7.61 -11.51 25.22
N VAL A 293 7.75 -10.63 26.20
CA VAL A 293 6.60 -10.07 26.95
C VAL A 293 5.71 -9.25 26.01
N ILE A 294 6.29 -8.40 25.16
CA ILE A 294 5.56 -7.64 24.13
C ILE A 294 4.84 -8.61 23.17
N ARG A 295 5.54 -9.62 22.64
CA ARG A 295 4.94 -10.67 21.78
C ARG A 295 3.73 -11.31 22.44
N ALA A 296 3.88 -11.71 23.71
CA ALA A 296 2.81 -12.36 24.47
C ALA A 296 1.62 -11.44 24.74
N GLY A 297 1.83 -10.12 24.74
CA GLY A 297 0.80 -9.11 24.97
C GLY A 297 0.06 -8.63 23.72
N LEU A 298 0.68 -8.74 22.53
CA LEU A 298 0.07 -8.30 21.27
C LEU A 298 -1.17 -9.12 20.93
N ARG A 299 -2.24 -8.43 20.52
CA ARG A 299 -3.50 -9.01 20.07
C ARG A 299 -3.93 -8.39 18.75
N ARG A 300 -4.61 -9.18 17.92
CA ARG A 300 -5.27 -8.66 16.72
C ARG A 300 -6.41 -7.75 17.12
N VAL A 301 -6.48 -6.57 16.51
CA VAL A 301 -7.64 -5.67 16.60
C VAL A 301 -8.79 -6.26 15.79
N THR A 302 -9.93 -6.48 16.43
CA THR A 302 -11.15 -7.04 15.80
C THR A 302 -12.22 -5.99 15.55
N GLY A 303 -12.08 -4.81 16.15
CA GLY A 303 -13.01 -3.70 16.05
C GLY A 303 -12.50 -2.48 16.80
N ALA A 304 -13.20 -1.36 16.62
CA ALA A 304 -12.96 -0.10 17.30
C ALA A 304 -14.26 0.70 17.35
N SER A 305 -14.44 1.55 18.36
CA SER A 305 -15.62 2.44 18.43
C SER A 305 -15.54 3.64 17.48
N GLY A 306 -14.37 3.88 16.88
CA GLY A 306 -14.09 4.95 15.94
C GLY A 306 -12.60 5.01 15.61
N TRP A 307 -12.19 5.96 14.79
CA TRP A 307 -10.79 6.20 14.45
C TRP A 307 -10.46 7.69 14.54
N VAL A 308 -9.20 7.98 14.85
CA VAL A 308 -8.63 9.32 14.86
C VAL A 308 -7.50 9.36 13.83
N ASP A 309 -7.53 10.35 12.94
CA ASP A 309 -6.52 10.59 11.91
C ASP A 309 -5.26 11.27 12.49
N GLY A 310 -4.24 11.47 11.65
CA GLY A 310 -3.00 12.15 12.03
C GLY A 310 -3.19 13.59 12.50
N ASN A 311 -4.28 14.27 12.08
CA ASN A 311 -4.63 15.61 12.54
C ASN A 311 -5.44 15.61 13.85
N GLY A 312 -5.65 14.46 14.48
CA GLY A 312 -6.46 14.34 15.67
C GLY A 312 -7.98 14.42 15.41
N LYS A 313 -8.42 14.31 14.16
CA LYS A 313 -9.84 14.36 13.77
C LYS A 313 -10.44 12.96 13.73
N ASN A 314 -11.69 12.85 14.16
CA ASN A 314 -12.43 11.60 14.03
C ASN A 314 -12.72 11.32 12.56
N PHE A 315 -12.52 10.07 12.12
CA PHE A 315 -12.91 9.61 10.80
C PHE A 315 -13.29 8.12 10.82
N THR A 316 -13.81 7.62 9.70
CA THR A 316 -14.10 6.20 9.50
C THR A 316 -13.27 5.69 8.34
N PRO A 317 -12.36 4.70 8.54
CA PRO A 317 -11.64 4.09 7.46
C PRO A 317 -12.62 3.47 6.45
N THR A 318 -12.62 4.00 5.23
CA THR A 318 -13.48 3.46 4.18
C THR A 318 -12.86 2.21 3.56
N GLN A 319 -13.66 1.14 3.49
CA GLN A 319 -13.43 -0.02 2.63
C GLN A 319 -14.12 0.12 1.27
N ASN A 320 -14.95 1.16 1.08
CA ASN A 320 -15.56 1.49 -0.20
C ASN A 320 -14.54 2.25 -1.05
N LEU A 321 -13.65 1.47 -1.67
CA LEU A 321 -12.54 1.94 -2.50
C LEU A 321 -12.82 1.68 -3.97
N ASN A 322 -12.06 2.33 -4.85
CA ASN A 322 -12.25 2.18 -6.28
C ASN A 322 -11.99 0.72 -6.70
N LEU A 323 -13.03 0.09 -7.24
CA LEU A 323 -12.97 -1.28 -7.76
C LEU A 323 -12.45 -1.34 -9.20
N LEU A 324 -12.51 -0.23 -9.93
CA LEU A 324 -12.18 -0.18 -11.34
C LEU A 324 -10.67 0.01 -11.53
N SER A 325 -10.06 -0.89 -12.29
CA SER A 325 -8.74 -0.67 -12.87
C SER A 325 -8.84 -0.35 -14.36
N MET A 326 -7.96 0.54 -14.83
CA MET A 326 -7.80 0.84 -16.26
C MET A 326 -6.66 0.03 -16.89
N ARG A 327 -6.03 -0.86 -16.11
CA ARG A 327 -4.94 -1.74 -16.56
C ARG A 327 -5.40 -2.78 -17.57
N GLY A 328 -4.46 -3.32 -18.34
CA GLY A 328 -4.67 -4.47 -19.22
C GLY A 328 -4.51 -4.16 -20.70
N ASN A 329 -4.84 -5.15 -21.53
CA ASN A 329 -4.60 -5.09 -22.96
C ASN A 329 -5.72 -4.32 -23.67
N TRP A 330 -5.42 -3.08 -24.07
CA TRP A 330 -6.32 -2.22 -24.82
C TRP A 330 -6.16 -2.47 -26.32
N THR A 331 -7.27 -2.76 -27.02
CA THR A 331 -7.29 -3.06 -28.45
C THR A 331 -8.08 -2.03 -29.23
N GLN A 332 -7.60 -1.69 -30.43
CA GLN A 332 -8.29 -0.75 -31.32
C GLN A 332 -9.66 -1.29 -31.73
N GLN A 333 -10.69 -0.46 -31.61
CA GLN A 333 -12.03 -0.73 -32.17
C GLN A 333 -12.32 0.14 -33.38
N SER A 334 -11.98 1.43 -33.31
CA SER A 334 -12.14 2.37 -34.42
C SER A 334 -11.15 3.52 -34.33
N GLY A 335 -10.93 4.24 -35.43
CA GLY A 335 -9.93 5.31 -35.51
C GLY A 335 -8.51 4.75 -35.71
N SER A 336 -7.51 5.63 -35.63
CA SER A 336 -6.12 5.31 -35.96
C SER A 336 -5.17 5.35 -34.75
N THR A 337 -5.66 5.73 -33.57
CA THR A 337 -4.83 5.91 -32.37
C THR A 337 -5.30 4.99 -31.25
N LEU A 338 -4.40 4.13 -30.76
CA LEU A 338 -4.72 3.12 -29.73
C LEU A 338 -4.96 3.74 -28.35
N GLY A 339 -4.34 4.87 -28.05
CA GLY A 339 -4.18 5.26 -26.65
C GLY A 339 -3.38 4.22 -25.86
N LYS A 340 -2.85 4.62 -24.71
CA LYS A 340 -2.02 3.73 -23.88
C LYS A 340 -2.40 3.92 -22.43
N TYR A 341 -2.45 2.82 -21.68
CA TYR A 341 -2.56 2.91 -20.23
C TYR A 341 -1.36 3.68 -19.68
N SER A 342 -1.64 4.75 -18.96
CA SER A 342 -0.67 5.50 -18.17
C SER A 342 -0.84 5.10 -16.71
N SER A 343 0.19 4.47 -16.17
CA SER A 343 0.22 3.97 -14.80
C SER A 343 -0.06 5.11 -13.80
N TRP A 344 0.66 6.23 -13.86
CA TRP A 344 0.49 7.32 -12.89
C TRP A 344 -0.83 8.08 -12.98
N ASP A 345 -1.42 8.13 -14.18
CA ASP A 345 -2.73 8.72 -14.40
C ASP A 345 -3.88 7.75 -14.08
N GLN A 346 -3.58 6.45 -13.95
CA GLN A 346 -4.56 5.38 -13.81
C GLN A 346 -5.67 5.49 -14.88
N ALA A 347 -5.25 5.78 -16.12
CA ALA A 347 -6.13 6.13 -17.24
C ALA A 347 -5.53 5.71 -18.58
N VAL A 348 -6.38 5.55 -19.60
CA VAL A 348 -5.93 5.44 -21.00
C VAL A 348 -5.71 6.83 -21.54
N VAL A 349 -4.49 7.13 -21.97
CA VAL A 349 -4.08 8.43 -22.52
C VAL A 349 -3.96 8.34 -24.04
N PHE A 350 -4.60 9.27 -24.72
CA PHE A 350 -4.52 9.46 -26.16
C PHE A 350 -3.75 10.76 -26.45
N PRO A 351 -2.80 10.74 -27.41
CA PRO A 351 -2.25 11.97 -27.95
C PRO A 351 -3.36 12.80 -28.64
N SER A 352 -3.03 14.02 -29.06
CA SER A 352 -3.97 14.83 -29.85
C SER A 352 -4.28 14.14 -31.18
N THR A 353 -5.57 13.99 -31.49
CA THR A 353 -6.05 13.37 -32.74
C THR A 353 -7.05 14.28 -33.44
N SER A 354 -7.09 14.24 -34.77
CA SER A 354 -8.08 14.97 -35.58
C SER A 354 -9.42 14.24 -35.70
N SER A 355 -9.47 12.97 -35.31
CA SER A 355 -10.66 12.13 -35.31
C SER A 355 -10.75 11.31 -34.02
N VAL A 356 -11.96 10.90 -33.66
CA VAL A 356 -12.21 10.05 -32.50
C VAL A 356 -11.59 8.68 -32.75
N SER A 357 -10.79 8.22 -31.79
CA SER A 357 -10.36 6.82 -31.69
C SER A 357 -11.03 6.15 -30.50
N GLU A 358 -11.28 4.86 -30.63
CA GLU A 358 -11.87 4.05 -29.58
C GLU A 358 -11.07 2.78 -29.39
N VAL A 359 -10.83 2.46 -28.12
CA VAL A 359 -10.23 1.21 -27.69
C VAL A 359 -11.04 0.53 -26.63
N VAL A 360 -10.87 -0.78 -26.54
CA VAL A 360 -11.57 -1.63 -25.59
C VAL A 360 -10.61 -2.56 -24.87
N ASN A 361 -10.95 -2.88 -23.63
CA ASN A 361 -10.28 -3.88 -22.82
C ASN A 361 -11.28 -4.96 -22.40
N TYR A 362 -11.09 -6.17 -22.93
CA TYR A 362 -11.86 -7.38 -22.62
C TYR A 362 -11.13 -8.35 -21.70
N SER A 363 -9.95 -7.99 -21.19
CA SER A 363 -9.09 -8.90 -20.43
C SER A 363 -9.66 -9.33 -19.07
N ASN A 364 -10.81 -8.76 -18.68
CA ASN A 364 -11.40 -8.85 -17.35
C ASN A 364 -10.50 -8.31 -16.22
N ARG A 365 -9.33 -7.74 -16.55
CA ARG A 365 -8.41 -7.11 -15.57
C ARG A 365 -8.90 -5.75 -15.08
N GLY A 366 -10.06 -5.30 -15.55
CA GLY A 366 -10.72 -4.07 -15.09
C GLY A 366 -11.22 -4.15 -13.64
N MET A 367 -11.22 -5.33 -13.02
CA MET A 367 -11.42 -5.54 -11.58
C MET A 367 -10.50 -6.66 -11.12
N ASN A 368 -9.66 -6.39 -10.12
CA ASN A 368 -8.80 -7.42 -9.53
C ASN A 368 -9.57 -8.30 -8.54
N ALA A 369 -9.11 -9.54 -8.35
CA ALA A 369 -9.67 -10.51 -7.42
C ALA A 369 -9.26 -10.28 -5.94
N VAL A 370 -9.28 -9.03 -5.47
CA VAL A 370 -9.08 -8.72 -4.04
C VAL A 370 -10.24 -9.32 -3.25
N THR A 371 -9.93 -10.25 -2.34
CA THR A 371 -10.92 -11.14 -1.71
C THR A 371 -12.03 -10.41 -0.96
N TRP A 372 -11.69 -9.36 -0.22
CA TRP A 372 -12.64 -8.56 0.56
C TRP A 372 -13.36 -7.48 -0.26
N ALA A 373 -13.00 -7.27 -1.52
CA ALA A 373 -13.53 -6.18 -2.36
C ALA A 373 -14.35 -6.67 -3.57
N LYS A 374 -14.76 -7.94 -3.57
CA LYS A 374 -15.55 -8.48 -4.68
C LYS A 374 -16.91 -7.79 -4.77
N PRO A 375 -17.40 -7.46 -5.99
CA PRO A 375 -18.77 -7.00 -6.16
C PRO A 375 -19.78 -7.98 -5.55
N VAL A 376 -20.80 -7.45 -4.88
CA VAL A 376 -21.81 -8.23 -4.15
C VAL A 376 -23.10 -8.25 -4.97
N MET A 377 -23.61 -9.45 -5.26
CA MET A 377 -24.88 -9.63 -5.96
C MET A 377 -26.03 -8.90 -5.24
N GLY A 378 -26.83 -8.17 -6.00
CA GLY A 378 -27.93 -7.35 -5.49
C GLY A 378 -27.53 -6.00 -4.90
N ALA A 379 -26.23 -5.75 -4.67
CA ALA A 379 -25.77 -4.44 -4.21
C ALA A 379 -25.73 -3.42 -5.36
N THR A 380 -25.91 -2.16 -4.99
CA THR A 380 -25.87 -1.03 -5.92
C THR A 380 -24.46 -0.48 -6.03
N TYR A 381 -24.06 -0.11 -7.25
CA TYR A 381 -22.77 0.46 -7.57
C TYR A 381 -22.92 1.71 -8.41
N LYS A 382 -22.00 2.65 -8.24
CA LYS A 382 -21.90 3.88 -9.02
C LYS A 382 -20.57 3.89 -9.76
N ILE A 383 -20.65 3.97 -11.09
CA ILE A 383 -19.49 4.21 -11.95
C ILE A 383 -19.47 5.69 -12.32
N THR A 384 -18.33 6.36 -12.14
CA THR A 384 -18.10 7.77 -12.48
C THR A 384 -16.93 7.87 -13.44
N ALA A 385 -17.10 8.57 -14.57
CA ALA A 385 -16.02 8.78 -15.51
C ALA A 385 -15.11 9.95 -15.07
N ARG A 386 -13.79 9.74 -15.16
CA ARG A 386 -12.77 10.78 -14.95
C ARG A 386 -12.02 10.95 -16.27
N THR A 387 -12.34 11.98 -17.03
CA THR A 387 -11.80 12.15 -18.38
C THR A 387 -11.32 13.58 -18.63
N THR A 388 -10.41 13.73 -19.58
CA THR A 388 -9.92 15.04 -20.05
C THR A 388 -10.02 15.14 -21.57
N GLY A 389 -9.92 16.35 -22.11
CA GLY A 389 -9.80 16.57 -23.55
C GLY A 389 -10.99 16.10 -24.40
N GLY A 390 -12.16 15.88 -23.80
CA GLY A 390 -13.34 15.32 -24.48
C GLY A 390 -13.38 13.78 -24.54
N GLY A 391 -12.48 13.10 -23.82
CA GLY A 391 -12.51 11.64 -23.69
C GLY A 391 -13.77 11.14 -23.00
N LYS A 392 -14.18 9.90 -23.29
CA LYS A 392 -15.37 9.28 -22.71
C LYS A 392 -15.11 7.84 -22.27
N LEU A 393 -15.72 7.44 -21.16
CA LEU A 393 -15.67 6.08 -20.61
C LEU A 393 -16.99 5.36 -20.85
N ARG A 394 -16.94 4.09 -21.28
CA ARG A 394 -18.08 3.18 -21.19
C ARG A 394 -17.68 1.91 -20.44
N PHE A 395 -18.54 1.49 -19.53
CA PHE A 395 -18.37 0.31 -18.68
C PHE A 395 -19.52 -0.66 -18.96
N SER A 396 -19.18 -1.91 -19.24
CA SER A 396 -20.14 -2.99 -19.45
C SER A 396 -19.78 -4.21 -18.62
N VAL A 397 -20.82 -4.88 -18.11
CA VAL A 397 -20.70 -6.18 -17.43
C VAL A 397 -21.55 -7.19 -18.19
N TYR A 398 -20.92 -8.31 -18.54
CA TYR A 398 -21.57 -9.49 -19.07
C TYR A 398 -21.63 -10.56 -17.98
N ASP A 399 -22.77 -11.23 -17.83
CA ASP A 399 -22.84 -12.46 -17.06
C ASP A 399 -22.59 -13.63 -18.01
N GLN A 400 -21.42 -14.24 -17.88
CA GLN A 400 -21.02 -15.37 -18.72
C GLN A 400 -21.91 -16.58 -18.52
N ALA A 401 -22.47 -16.79 -17.32
CA ALA A 401 -23.38 -17.89 -17.05
C ALA A 401 -24.72 -17.72 -17.77
N ALA A 402 -25.22 -16.48 -17.84
CA ALA A 402 -26.47 -16.14 -18.51
C ALA A 402 -26.31 -15.80 -20.01
N GLY A 403 -25.07 -15.66 -20.50
CA GLY A 403 -24.78 -15.30 -21.89
C GLY A 403 -25.29 -13.92 -22.31
N LYS A 404 -25.46 -12.97 -21.37
CA LYS A 404 -26.04 -11.65 -21.66
C LYS A 404 -25.32 -10.51 -20.95
N MET A 405 -25.42 -9.32 -21.54
CA MET A 405 -24.99 -8.08 -20.90
C MET A 405 -25.99 -7.71 -19.80
N THR A 406 -25.51 -7.52 -18.57
CA THR A 406 -26.31 -7.14 -17.41
C THR A 406 -26.19 -5.66 -17.08
N VAL A 407 -25.10 -5.02 -17.51
CA VAL A 407 -24.83 -3.59 -17.28
C VAL A 407 -24.21 -3.01 -18.54
N ASP A 408 -24.69 -1.84 -18.94
CA ASP A 408 -24.05 -0.98 -19.92
C ASP A 408 -24.27 0.46 -19.52
N THR A 409 -23.19 1.23 -19.38
CA THR A 409 -23.32 2.64 -19.02
C THR A 409 -23.69 3.53 -20.19
N GLY A 410 -23.45 3.09 -21.43
CA GLY A 410 -23.20 4.04 -22.52
C GLY A 410 -21.91 4.85 -22.27
N TYR A 411 -21.62 5.82 -23.13
CA TYR A 411 -20.46 6.70 -22.93
C TYR A 411 -20.79 7.79 -21.94
N LEU A 412 -20.00 7.86 -20.88
CA LEU A 412 -20.01 8.87 -19.84
C LEU A 412 -18.93 9.91 -20.14
N ASP A 413 -19.33 11.19 -20.12
CA ASP A 413 -18.43 12.34 -20.14
C ASP A 413 -17.78 12.55 -18.76
N ASN A 414 -16.79 13.44 -18.67
CA ASN A 414 -16.11 13.75 -17.42
C ASN A 414 -17.11 14.12 -16.29
N GLY A 415 -16.99 13.45 -15.14
CA GLY A 415 -17.84 13.65 -13.97
C GLY A 415 -19.23 13.05 -14.08
N GLN A 416 -19.65 12.53 -15.25
CA GLN A 416 -20.91 11.81 -15.37
C GLN A 416 -20.81 10.46 -14.67
N SER A 417 -21.93 10.06 -14.06
CA SER A 417 -22.03 8.78 -13.38
C SER A 417 -23.25 8.00 -13.83
N LYS A 418 -23.19 6.68 -13.67
CA LYS A 418 -24.35 5.81 -13.74
C LYS A 418 -24.39 4.90 -12.52
N THR A 419 -25.58 4.72 -11.96
CA THR A 419 -25.83 3.79 -10.88
C THR A 419 -26.51 2.54 -11.44
N PHE A 420 -26.11 1.36 -10.98
CA PHE A 420 -26.69 0.09 -11.39
C PHE A 420 -26.65 -0.94 -10.27
N THR A 421 -27.49 -1.97 -10.36
CA THR A 421 -27.48 -3.10 -9.44
C THR A 421 -26.62 -4.23 -10.00
N TRP A 422 -25.70 -4.76 -9.19
CA TRP A 422 -24.87 -5.88 -9.59
C TRP A 422 -25.68 -7.16 -9.68
N THR A 423 -25.86 -7.70 -10.88
CA THR A 423 -26.68 -8.91 -11.11
C THR A 423 -25.91 -10.04 -11.78
N ALA A 424 -24.64 -9.82 -12.14
CA ALA A 424 -23.82 -10.84 -12.80
C ALA A 424 -23.27 -11.85 -11.79
N THR A 425 -23.53 -13.14 -12.06
CA THR A 425 -23.02 -14.26 -11.26
C THR A 425 -21.58 -14.59 -11.64
N THR A 426 -21.31 -14.66 -12.96
CA THR A 426 -19.96 -14.88 -13.49
C THR A 426 -19.57 -13.68 -14.37
N PRO A 427 -19.07 -12.59 -13.76
CA PRO A 427 -18.87 -11.34 -14.47
C PRO A 427 -17.67 -11.37 -15.41
N ALA A 428 -17.89 -10.88 -16.63
CA ALA A 428 -16.85 -10.47 -17.57
C ALA A 428 -17.02 -8.98 -17.90
N LEU A 429 -15.96 -8.20 -17.72
CA LEU A 429 -15.97 -6.78 -18.00
C LEU A 429 -15.55 -6.46 -19.44
N ALA A 430 -16.18 -5.41 -19.98
CA ALA A 430 -15.64 -4.67 -21.12
C ALA A 430 -15.57 -3.18 -20.74
N LEU A 431 -14.37 -2.61 -20.86
CA LEU A 431 -14.13 -1.17 -20.69
C LEU A 431 -13.82 -0.57 -22.04
N TYR A 432 -14.50 0.51 -22.40
CA TYR A 432 -14.23 1.26 -23.61
C TYR A 432 -13.73 2.65 -23.24
N ALA A 433 -12.63 3.05 -23.88
CA ALA A 433 -12.09 4.39 -23.80
C ALA A 433 -12.15 5.03 -25.18
N ARG A 434 -12.80 6.19 -25.26
CA ARG A 434 -12.94 6.97 -26.49
C ARG A 434 -12.16 8.27 -26.33
N SER A 435 -11.32 8.61 -27.31
CA SER A 435 -10.57 9.86 -27.33
C SER A 435 -11.49 11.05 -27.62
N GLY A 436 -11.06 12.23 -27.19
CA GLY A 436 -11.57 13.48 -27.77
C GLY A 436 -10.93 13.78 -29.14
N THR A 437 -11.17 15.00 -29.64
CA THR A 437 -10.59 15.52 -30.89
C THR A 437 -9.96 16.89 -30.68
N GLY A 438 -8.88 17.17 -31.41
CA GLY A 438 -8.19 18.48 -31.42
C GLY A 438 -7.19 18.70 -30.27
N GLN A 439 -7.16 17.81 -29.29
CA GLN A 439 -6.23 17.85 -28.15
C GLN A 439 -6.03 16.46 -27.55
N ALA A 440 -4.99 16.30 -26.74
CA ALA A 440 -4.77 15.07 -25.97
C ALA A 440 -5.92 14.83 -24.99
N SER A 441 -6.22 13.57 -24.71
CA SER A 441 -7.30 13.18 -23.79
C SER A 441 -6.88 12.00 -22.92
N SER A 442 -7.41 11.94 -21.70
CA SER A 442 -7.28 10.80 -20.81
C SER A 442 -8.65 10.25 -20.44
N VAL A 443 -8.75 8.94 -20.26
CA VAL A 443 -9.99 8.25 -19.89
C VAL A 443 -9.71 7.28 -18.76
N GLY A 444 -10.25 7.60 -17.58
CA GLY A 444 -10.29 6.74 -16.41
C GLY A 444 -11.68 6.71 -15.79
N GLY A 445 -11.84 5.98 -14.70
CA GLY A 445 -13.10 5.91 -13.98
C GLY A 445 -12.97 5.43 -12.55
N GLU A 446 -14.06 5.60 -11.81
CA GLU A 446 -14.24 5.10 -10.46
C GLU A 446 -15.45 4.20 -10.39
N LEU A 447 -15.31 3.00 -9.84
CA LEU A 447 -16.43 2.14 -9.50
C LEU A 447 -16.48 1.98 -7.99
N LEU A 448 -17.50 2.55 -7.35
CA LEU A 448 -17.72 2.45 -5.91
C LEU A 448 -19.03 1.73 -5.63
N LYS A 449 -19.12 1.05 -4.49
CA LYS A 449 -20.41 0.62 -3.94
C LYS A 449 -21.21 1.88 -3.59
N ALA A 450 -22.48 1.90 -3.97
CA ALA A 450 -23.41 2.97 -3.61
C ALA A 450 -24.30 2.51 -2.45
N ASP A 451 -24.74 3.47 -1.64
CA ASP A 451 -25.64 3.26 -0.51
C ASP A 451 -27.09 2.98 -0.96
#